data_AF-A0A9E5EW40-F1
#
_entry.id   AF-A0A9E5EW40-F1
#
_cell.length_a   1.000
_cell.length_b   1.000
_cell.length_c   1.000
_cell.angle_alpha   90.00
_cell.angle_beta   90.00
_cell.angle_gamma   90.00
#
_symmetry.space_group_name_H-M   'P 1'
#
loop_
_entity.id
_entity.type
_entity.pdbx_description
1 polymer ?
#
loop_
_entity_poly.entity_id
_entity_poly.type
_entity_poly.pdbx_seq_one_letter_code
_entity_poly.pdbx_strand_id
1 'polypeptide(L)'
;MTTIDEPRLESDLAYRFQYLAEFMHLIPADIQIIQDAAPLLAPKVPALVDAVYEQLHEYDATWRHFLPTQPNDKEALERALENLDESHELIKTRKEHLSRYLVALVTNPYEGKMLTYLDKVGKIHTSKAGNPKTTIPLVQMNALLGFVSDAILCKILSLNLERYLEIATIRAFNKLLWIQNDLINRHYSN
;
A
#
# COMPACT_ATOMS: atom_id res chain seq x y z
N MET A 1 -19.73 21.22 -15.39
CA MET A 1 -19.84 20.56 -14.06
C MET A 1 -20.32 19.16 -14.31
N THR A 2 -19.55 18.16 -13.90
CA THR A 2 -19.91 16.74 -14.04
C THR A 2 -20.78 16.34 -12.85
N THR A 3 -21.92 15.71 -13.09
CA THR A 3 -22.78 15.17 -12.03
C THR A 3 -22.27 13.80 -11.60
N ILE A 4 -22.12 13.58 -10.29
CA ILE A 4 -21.64 12.33 -9.70
C ILE A 4 -22.78 11.64 -8.95
N ASP A 5 -22.88 10.32 -9.11
CA ASP A 5 -23.77 9.45 -8.34
C ASP A 5 -23.03 8.98 -7.07
N GLU A 6 -23.20 9.73 -5.98
CA GLU A 6 -22.49 9.47 -4.72
C GLU A 6 -22.74 8.06 -4.16
N PRO A 7 -23.98 7.51 -4.14
CA PRO A 7 -24.21 6.11 -3.76
C PRO A 7 -23.40 5.09 -4.57
N ARG A 8 -23.15 5.35 -5.86
CA ARG A 8 -22.31 4.46 -6.69
C ARG A 8 -20.83 4.51 -6.31
N LEU A 9 -20.32 5.60 -5.73
CA LEU A 9 -18.95 5.64 -5.22
C LEU A 9 -18.70 4.62 -4.10
N GLU A 10 -19.76 4.18 -3.41
CA GLU A 10 -19.66 3.19 -2.33
C GLU A 10 -19.93 1.76 -2.79
N SER A 11 -20.73 1.57 -3.84
CA SER A 11 -21.18 0.25 -4.29
C SER A 11 -20.48 -0.27 -5.55
N ASP A 12 -19.94 0.62 -6.39
CA ASP A 12 -19.32 0.29 -7.68
C ASP A 12 -17.84 0.72 -7.67
N LEU A 13 -16.96 -0.27 -7.53
CA LEU A 13 -15.51 -0.06 -7.45
C LEU A 13 -14.95 0.58 -8.73
N ALA A 14 -15.45 0.19 -9.90
CA ALA A 14 -14.98 0.75 -11.17
C ALA A 14 -15.40 2.22 -11.28
N TYR A 15 -16.64 2.54 -10.88
CA TYR A 15 -17.14 3.92 -10.84
C TYR A 15 -16.35 4.79 -9.86
N ARG A 16 -16.06 4.28 -8.65
CA ARG A 16 -15.22 4.99 -7.67
C ARG A 16 -13.83 5.25 -8.21
N PHE A 17 -13.17 4.23 -8.77
CA PHE A 17 -11.84 4.38 -9.34
C PHE A 17 -11.83 5.40 -10.48
N GLN A 18 -12.80 5.32 -11.39
CA GLN A 18 -12.94 6.29 -12.48
C GLN A 18 -13.07 7.72 -11.95
N TYR A 19 -13.96 7.95 -10.99
CA TYR A 19 -14.12 9.26 -10.35
C TYR A 19 -12.81 9.78 -9.76
N LEU A 20 -12.09 8.95 -8.98
CA LEU A 20 -10.82 9.33 -8.36
C LEU A 20 -9.74 9.64 -9.40
N ALA A 21 -9.62 8.79 -10.43
CA ALA A 21 -8.65 8.97 -11.51
C ALA A 21 -8.93 10.27 -12.30
N GLU A 22 -10.19 10.53 -12.64
CA GLU A 22 -10.59 11.78 -13.31
C GLU A 22 -10.33 13.00 -12.43
N PHE A 23 -10.74 12.97 -11.15
CA PHE A 23 -10.58 14.08 -10.22
C PHE A 23 -9.10 14.41 -9.95
N MET A 24 -8.27 13.38 -9.78
CA MET A 24 -6.82 13.53 -9.55
C MET A 24 -6.02 13.67 -10.85
N HIS A 25 -6.68 13.68 -12.01
CA HIS A 25 -6.07 13.72 -13.34
C HIS A 25 -5.01 12.62 -13.53
N LEU A 26 -5.28 11.40 -13.05
CA LEU A 26 -4.50 10.21 -13.42
C LEU A 26 -4.91 9.79 -14.83
N ILE A 27 -4.13 10.26 -15.81
CA ILE A 27 -4.42 10.07 -17.24
C ILE A 27 -3.61 8.91 -17.82
N PRO A 28 -3.93 8.39 -19.02
CA PRO A 28 -3.17 7.30 -19.63
C PRO A 28 -1.66 7.56 -19.74
N ALA A 29 -1.24 8.81 -19.92
CA ALA A 29 0.18 9.17 -19.93
C ALA A 29 0.87 8.97 -18.57
N ASP A 30 0.18 9.22 -17.43
CA ASP A 30 0.73 8.93 -16.11
C ASP A 30 0.90 7.41 -15.93
N ILE A 31 -0.07 6.61 -16.40
CA ILE A 31 -0.01 5.14 -16.34
C ILE A 31 1.19 4.62 -17.13
N GLN A 32 1.39 5.14 -18.34
CA GLN A 32 2.54 4.78 -19.16
C GLN A 32 3.87 5.12 -18.45
N ILE A 33 3.98 6.31 -17.85
CA ILE A 33 5.18 6.71 -17.09
C ILE A 33 5.45 5.77 -15.91
N ILE A 34 4.40 5.34 -15.19
CA ILE A 34 4.53 4.38 -14.09
C ILE A 34 5.06 3.03 -14.61
N GLN A 35 4.51 2.56 -15.74
CA GLN A 35 4.93 1.31 -16.39
C GLN A 35 6.36 1.39 -16.92
N ASP A 36 6.76 2.52 -17.51
CA ASP A 36 8.11 2.77 -18.02
C ASP A 36 9.14 2.82 -16.88
N ALA A 37 8.73 3.28 -15.69
CA ALA A 37 9.57 3.26 -14.49
C ALA A 37 9.66 1.87 -13.85
N ALA A 38 8.73 0.94 -14.13
CA ALA A 38 8.65 -0.36 -13.47
C ALA A 38 9.94 -1.20 -13.60
N PRO A 39 10.59 -1.33 -14.77
CA PRO A 39 11.85 -2.07 -14.89
C PRO A 39 13.00 -1.46 -14.08
N LEU A 40 12.97 -0.15 -13.84
CA LEU A 40 13.97 0.58 -13.05
C LEU A 40 13.73 0.41 -11.55
N LEU A 41 12.46 0.34 -11.14
CA LEU A 41 12.05 0.19 -9.75
C LEU A 41 12.05 -1.28 -9.29
N ALA A 42 11.77 -2.25 -10.17
CA ALA A 42 11.69 -3.66 -9.81
C ALA A 42 12.94 -4.19 -9.08
N PRO A 43 14.19 -3.89 -9.50
CA PRO A 43 15.38 -4.29 -8.77
C PRO A 43 15.51 -3.66 -7.37
N LYS A 44 14.77 -2.58 -7.08
CA LYS A 44 14.78 -1.89 -5.78
C LYS A 44 13.69 -2.39 -4.84
N VAL A 45 12.72 -3.18 -5.32
CA VAL A 45 11.60 -3.69 -4.51
C VAL A 45 12.07 -4.49 -3.28
N PRO A 46 13.05 -5.41 -3.34
CA PRO A 46 13.49 -6.15 -2.15
C PRO A 46 13.94 -5.21 -1.02
N ALA A 47 14.82 -4.25 -1.33
CA ALA A 47 15.30 -3.28 -0.35
C ALA A 47 14.20 -2.35 0.18
N LEU A 48 13.20 -2.02 -0.64
CA LEU A 48 12.03 -1.26 -0.18
C LEU A 48 11.19 -2.08 0.80
N VAL A 49 10.99 -3.37 0.53
CA VAL A 49 10.24 -4.26 1.42
C VAL A 49 10.97 -4.45 2.73
N ASP A 50 12.28 -4.64 2.73
CA ASP A 50 13.05 -4.73 3.97
C ASP A 50 12.91 -3.46 4.81
N ALA A 51 13.11 -2.27 4.21
CA ALA A 51 12.95 -0.99 4.90
C ALA A 51 11.55 -0.80 5.51
N VAL A 52 10.49 -1.30 4.86
CA VAL A 52 9.13 -1.27 5.41
C VAL A 52 9.01 -2.12 6.67
N TYR A 53 9.58 -3.32 6.69
CA TYR A 53 9.48 -4.20 7.86
C TYR A 53 10.40 -3.77 8.99
N GLU A 54 11.59 -3.27 8.69
CA GLU A 54 12.46 -2.60 9.66
C GLU A 54 11.67 -1.46 10.34
N GLN A 55 11.05 -0.57 9.56
CA GLN A 55 10.24 0.53 10.10
C GLN A 55 9.06 0.06 10.95
N LEU A 56 8.40 -1.04 10.57
CA LEU A 56 7.29 -1.61 11.36
C LEU A 56 7.78 -2.26 12.67
N HIS A 57 9.01 -2.77 12.69
CA HIS A 57 9.60 -3.44 13.85
C HIS A 57 10.03 -2.46 14.94
N GLU A 58 10.37 -1.22 14.56
CA GLU A 58 10.72 -0.13 15.50
C GLU A 58 9.58 0.24 16.46
N TYR A 59 8.33 -0.16 16.20
CA TYR A 59 7.18 0.21 17.01
C TYR A 59 6.35 -1.02 17.39
N ASP A 60 6.17 -1.25 18.69
CA ASP A 60 5.31 -2.32 19.22
C ASP A 60 3.88 -2.24 18.67
N ALA A 61 3.38 -1.01 18.50
CA ALA A 61 2.05 -0.70 18.03
C ALA A 61 1.77 -1.31 16.65
N THR A 62 2.79 -1.37 15.78
CA THR A 62 2.72 -1.98 14.46
C THR A 62 3.15 -3.44 14.46
N TRP A 63 4.25 -3.79 15.14
CA TRP A 63 4.83 -5.13 15.09
C TRP A 63 3.95 -6.19 15.74
N ARG A 64 3.24 -5.84 16.82
CA ARG A 64 2.33 -6.76 17.53
C ARG A 64 1.24 -7.37 16.65
N HIS A 65 0.89 -6.73 15.54
CA HIS A 65 -0.16 -7.21 14.65
C HIS A 65 0.25 -8.46 13.85
N PHE A 66 1.54 -8.82 13.86
CA PHE A 66 2.01 -10.10 13.31
C PHE A 66 1.84 -11.27 14.28
N LEU A 67 1.57 -11.03 15.56
CA LEU A 67 1.29 -12.10 16.53
C LEU A 67 -0.06 -12.78 16.22
N PRO A 68 -0.14 -14.12 16.30
CA PRO A 68 -1.38 -14.85 16.05
C PRO A 68 -2.47 -14.56 17.08
N THR A 69 -2.06 -14.23 18.31
CA THR A 69 -2.93 -13.88 19.43
C THR A 69 -2.37 -12.63 20.11
N GLN A 70 -3.23 -11.66 20.39
CA GLN A 70 -2.83 -10.45 21.11
C GLN A 70 -2.67 -10.74 22.60
N PRO A 71 -1.52 -10.42 23.21
CA PRO A 71 -1.29 -10.60 24.65
C PRO A 71 -2.19 -9.69 25.51
N ASN A 72 -2.46 -10.12 26.75
CA ASN A 72 -3.41 -9.44 27.65
C ASN A 72 -2.82 -8.25 28.41
N ASP A 73 -1.48 -8.18 28.49
CA ASP A 73 -0.74 -7.14 29.19
C ASP A 73 0.60 -6.85 28.51
N LYS A 74 1.31 -5.82 29.01
CA LYS A 74 2.55 -5.32 28.42
C LYS A 74 3.70 -6.32 28.54
N GLU A 75 3.87 -6.97 29.68
CA GLU A 75 4.98 -7.91 29.88
C GLU A 75 4.81 -9.17 29.01
N ALA A 76 3.58 -9.66 28.87
CA ALA A 76 3.26 -10.76 27.97
C ALA A 76 3.47 -10.36 26.50
N LEU A 77 3.23 -9.09 26.16
CA LEU A 77 3.55 -8.56 24.84
C LEU A 77 5.05 -8.55 24.58
N GLU A 78 5.85 -7.98 25.47
CA GLU A 78 7.30 -7.93 25.33
C GLU A 78 7.90 -9.33 25.11
N ARG A 79 7.54 -10.31 25.96
CA ARG A 79 7.98 -11.71 25.79
C ARG A 79 7.52 -12.36 24.49
N ALA A 80 6.33 -12.03 24.00
CA ALA A 80 5.83 -12.57 22.74
C ALA A 80 6.60 -12.00 21.54
N LEU A 81 7.02 -10.73 21.61
CA LEU A 81 7.78 -10.06 20.56
C LEU A 81 9.26 -10.49 20.52
N GLU A 82 9.86 -10.90 21.64
CA GLU A 82 11.25 -11.39 21.71
C GLU A 82 11.56 -12.49 20.68
N ASN A 83 10.57 -13.32 20.33
CA ASN A 83 10.72 -14.44 19.39
C ASN A 83 10.22 -14.13 17.98
N LEU A 84 9.80 -12.88 17.71
CA LEU A 84 9.27 -12.45 16.42
C LEU A 84 10.21 -11.43 15.79
N ASP A 85 11.28 -11.92 15.17
CA ASP A 85 12.21 -11.09 14.41
C ASP A 85 11.99 -11.20 12.89
N GLU A 86 12.80 -10.49 12.12
CA GLU A 86 12.73 -10.49 10.66
C GLU A 86 13.04 -11.83 9.99
N SER A 87 13.74 -12.73 10.70
CA SER A 87 14.07 -14.06 10.22
C SER A 87 12.94 -15.07 10.41
N HIS A 88 11.90 -14.70 11.17
CA HIS A 88 10.73 -15.53 11.42
C HIS A 88 9.96 -15.83 10.12
N GLU A 89 9.59 -17.10 9.89
CA GLU A 89 8.98 -17.56 8.61
C GLU A 89 7.68 -16.84 8.25
N LEU A 90 6.88 -16.48 9.27
CA LEU A 90 5.70 -15.64 9.09
C LEU A 90 6.07 -14.29 8.45
N ILE A 91 7.12 -13.64 8.93
CA ILE A 91 7.55 -12.32 8.45
C ILE A 91 8.08 -12.44 7.03
N LYS A 92 8.88 -13.46 6.72
CA LYS A 92 9.33 -13.75 5.34
C LYS A 92 8.15 -13.90 4.38
N THR A 93 7.14 -14.69 4.76
CA THR A 93 5.93 -14.88 3.94
C THR A 93 5.18 -13.56 3.71
N ARG A 94 5.12 -12.69 4.72
CA ARG A 94 4.46 -11.38 4.62
C ARG A 94 5.28 -10.42 3.74
N LYS A 95 6.62 -10.42 3.84
CA LYS A 95 7.53 -9.69 2.95
C LYS A 95 7.32 -10.12 1.50
N GLU A 96 7.22 -11.42 1.20
CA GLU A 96 6.93 -11.92 -0.15
C GLU A 96 5.61 -11.41 -0.72
N HIS A 97 4.54 -11.38 0.09
CA HIS A 97 3.25 -10.83 -0.33
C HIS A 97 3.35 -9.35 -0.68
N LEU A 98 4.06 -8.56 0.12
CA LEU A 98 4.30 -7.15 -0.17
C LEU A 98 5.12 -6.98 -1.46
N SER A 99 6.17 -7.77 -1.66
CA SER A 99 6.97 -7.76 -2.90
C SER A 99 6.11 -8.02 -4.14
N ARG A 100 5.27 -9.07 -4.11
CA ARG A 100 4.35 -9.40 -5.22
C ARG A 100 3.35 -8.28 -5.47
N TYR A 101 2.84 -7.66 -4.41
CA TYR A 101 1.93 -6.53 -4.52
C TYR A 101 2.61 -5.31 -5.17
N LEU A 102 3.81 -4.93 -4.73
CA LEU A 102 4.53 -3.78 -5.27
C LEU A 102 4.90 -3.98 -6.75
N VAL A 103 5.28 -5.20 -7.14
CA VAL A 103 5.50 -5.54 -8.56
C VAL A 103 4.19 -5.37 -9.33
N ALA A 104 3.09 -6.00 -8.88
CA ALA A 104 1.80 -5.89 -9.55
C ALA A 104 1.32 -4.43 -9.66
N LEU A 105 1.58 -3.61 -8.64
CA LEU A 105 1.22 -2.18 -8.59
C LEU A 105 1.87 -1.40 -9.72
N VAL A 106 3.09 -1.73 -10.14
CA VAL A 106 3.82 -0.99 -11.19
C VAL A 106 3.74 -1.64 -12.57
N THR A 107 3.40 -2.94 -12.66
CA THR A 107 3.39 -3.65 -13.95
C THR A 107 2.00 -3.86 -14.55
N ASN A 108 0.95 -3.91 -13.74
CA ASN A 108 -0.39 -4.27 -14.24
C ASN A 108 -1.19 -3.04 -14.67
N PRO A 109 -2.08 -3.17 -15.67
CA PRO A 109 -3.04 -2.11 -15.98
C PRO A 109 -4.04 -1.93 -14.84
N TYR A 110 -4.42 -0.68 -14.54
CA TYR A 110 -5.35 -0.33 -13.46
C TYR A 110 -6.82 -0.53 -13.85
N GLU A 111 -7.17 -1.77 -14.19
CA GLU A 111 -8.50 -2.16 -14.61
C GLU A 111 -8.87 -3.55 -14.09
N GLY A 112 -10.16 -3.89 -14.14
CA GLY A 112 -10.68 -5.23 -13.85
C GLY A 112 -10.11 -5.86 -12.57
N LYS A 113 -9.32 -6.93 -12.74
CA LYS A 113 -8.72 -7.68 -11.61
C LYS A 113 -7.76 -6.85 -10.77
N MET A 114 -7.07 -5.88 -11.35
CA MET A 114 -6.15 -5.03 -10.61
C MET A 114 -6.89 -4.14 -9.62
N LEU A 115 -8.02 -3.54 -10.03
CA LEU A 115 -8.86 -2.74 -9.13
C LEU A 115 -9.34 -3.57 -7.94
N THR A 116 -9.83 -4.79 -8.20
CA THR A 116 -10.23 -5.71 -7.14
C THR A 116 -9.06 -6.06 -6.22
N TYR A 117 -7.84 -6.15 -6.74
CA TYR A 117 -6.66 -6.40 -5.92
C TYR A 117 -6.34 -5.19 -5.03
N LEU A 118 -6.34 -3.97 -5.57
CA LEU A 118 -6.13 -2.72 -4.83
C LEU A 118 -7.13 -2.59 -3.66
N ASP A 119 -8.42 -2.81 -3.93
CA ASP A 119 -9.50 -2.80 -2.94
C ASP A 119 -9.32 -3.92 -1.89
N LYS A 120 -8.94 -5.12 -2.33
CA LYS A 120 -8.67 -6.25 -1.43
C LYS A 120 -7.53 -5.95 -0.44
N VAL A 121 -6.51 -5.17 -0.83
CA VAL A 121 -5.45 -4.76 0.10
C VAL A 121 -6.01 -3.99 1.29
N GLY A 122 -6.99 -3.10 1.09
CA GLY A 122 -7.65 -2.46 2.23
C GLY A 122 -8.45 -3.45 3.07
N LYS A 123 -9.24 -4.32 2.41
CA LYS A 123 -10.08 -5.32 3.11
C LYS A 123 -9.29 -6.25 4.02
N ILE A 124 -8.11 -6.74 3.60
CA ILE A 124 -7.32 -7.71 4.37
C ILE A 124 -6.72 -7.14 5.67
N HIS A 125 -6.65 -5.82 5.80
CA HIS A 125 -6.16 -5.16 7.02
C HIS A 125 -7.29 -4.78 7.99
N THR A 126 -8.54 -5.07 7.59
CA THR A 126 -9.74 -4.87 8.40
C THR A 126 -10.40 -6.23 8.71
N SER A 127 -11.45 -6.21 9.54
CA SER A 127 -12.29 -7.37 9.80
C SER A 127 -13.08 -7.87 8.58
N LYS A 128 -13.08 -7.14 7.46
CA LYS A 128 -13.90 -7.44 6.26
C LYS A 128 -13.35 -8.60 5.41
N ALA A 129 -12.04 -8.86 5.43
CA ALA A 129 -11.44 -10.01 4.70
C ALA A 129 -10.14 -10.57 5.31
N GLY A 130 -9.56 -9.89 6.30
CA GLY A 130 -8.34 -10.32 6.98
C GLY A 130 -8.59 -11.39 8.03
N ASN A 131 -7.66 -11.49 8.99
CA ASN A 131 -7.97 -12.17 10.25
C ASN A 131 -8.99 -11.32 11.02
N PRO A 132 -10.21 -11.81 11.29
CA PRO A 132 -11.21 -11.01 12.01
C PRO A 132 -10.75 -10.61 13.43
N LYS A 133 -9.77 -11.35 13.99
CA LYS A 133 -9.17 -11.07 15.31
C LYS A 133 -8.01 -10.06 15.25
N THR A 134 -7.57 -9.67 14.05
CA THR A 134 -6.47 -8.72 13.86
C THR A 134 -6.89 -7.67 12.85
N THR A 135 -7.45 -6.57 13.35
CA THR A 135 -7.68 -5.35 12.56
C THR A 135 -6.55 -4.37 12.83
N ILE A 136 -5.94 -3.84 11.78
CA ILE A 136 -4.90 -2.81 11.90
C ILE A 136 -5.61 -1.47 12.16
N PRO A 137 -5.29 -0.70 13.21
CA PRO A 137 -5.87 0.61 13.40
C PRO A 137 -5.58 1.55 12.21
N LEU A 138 -6.57 2.37 11.82
CA LEU A 138 -6.44 3.27 10.66
C LEU A 138 -5.23 4.22 10.80
N VAL A 139 -4.95 4.71 12.00
CA VAL A 139 -3.79 5.58 12.27
C VAL A 139 -2.47 4.91 11.88
N GLN A 140 -2.33 3.61 12.13
CA GLN A 140 -1.13 2.85 11.79
C GLN A 140 -1.06 2.53 10.29
N MET A 141 -2.21 2.23 9.68
CA MET A 141 -2.30 2.04 8.23
C MET A 141 -1.88 3.31 7.48
N ASN A 142 -2.39 4.47 7.89
CA ASN A 142 -2.03 5.75 7.29
C ASN A 142 -0.55 6.10 7.53
N ALA A 143 -0.01 5.81 8.72
CA ALA A 143 1.43 5.99 8.98
C ALA A 143 2.30 5.13 8.05
N LEU A 144 1.95 3.85 7.88
CA LEU A 144 2.65 2.95 6.96
C LEU A 144 2.55 3.44 5.50
N LEU A 145 1.38 3.86 5.04
CA LEU A 145 1.20 4.37 3.69
C LEU A 145 2.01 5.66 3.45
N GLY A 146 2.10 6.53 4.45
CA GLY A 146 2.98 7.71 4.40
C GLY A 146 4.45 7.33 4.23
N PHE A 147 4.93 6.37 5.01
CA PHE A 147 6.29 5.85 4.89
C PHE A 147 6.56 5.20 3.53
N VAL A 148 5.67 4.32 3.06
CA VAL A 148 5.79 3.67 1.75
C VAL A 148 5.80 4.69 0.62
N SER A 149 4.95 5.71 0.71
CA SER A 149 4.89 6.80 -0.27
C SER A 149 6.24 7.52 -0.36
N ASP A 150 6.76 7.99 0.77
CA ASP A 150 8.06 8.68 0.81
C ASP A 150 9.21 7.79 0.30
N ALA A 151 9.24 6.53 0.72
CA ALA A 151 10.27 5.59 0.30
C ALA A 151 10.26 5.34 -1.22
N ILE A 152 9.07 5.21 -1.84
CA ILE A 152 8.94 5.10 -3.31
C ILE A 152 9.45 6.36 -4.00
N LEU A 153 9.09 7.55 -3.51
CA LEU A 153 9.55 8.82 -4.07
C LEU A 153 11.08 8.96 -3.99
N CYS A 154 11.67 8.59 -2.85
CA CYS A 154 13.12 8.54 -2.69
C CYS A 154 13.77 7.57 -3.69
N LYS A 155 13.16 6.41 -3.97
CA LYS A 155 13.69 5.50 -5.00
C LYS A 155 13.61 6.11 -6.39
N ILE A 156 12.52 6.81 -6.74
CA ILE A 156 12.41 7.50 -8.03
C ILE A 156 13.49 8.57 -8.19
N LEU A 157 13.71 9.40 -7.17
CA LEU A 157 14.78 10.42 -7.15
C LEU A 157 16.18 9.83 -7.30
N SER A 158 16.38 8.56 -6.90
CA SER A 158 17.66 7.86 -7.07
C SER A 158 17.90 7.29 -8.47
N LEU A 159 16.91 7.34 -9.37
CA LEU A 159 17.02 6.77 -10.72
C LEU A 159 17.82 7.64 -11.69
N ASN A 160 18.16 8.89 -11.33
CA ASN A 160 18.87 9.84 -12.19
C ASN A 160 18.19 10.04 -13.55
N LEU A 161 16.85 10.12 -13.55
CA LEU A 161 16.07 10.38 -14.76
C LEU A 161 16.30 11.82 -15.24
N GLU A 162 16.02 12.07 -16.53
CA GLU A 162 15.93 13.44 -17.02
C GLU A 162 14.91 14.23 -16.20
N ARG A 163 15.21 15.49 -15.89
CA ARG A 163 14.45 16.26 -14.89
C ARG A 163 12.94 16.32 -15.16
N TYR A 164 12.52 16.48 -16.41
CA TYR A 164 11.09 16.49 -16.74
C TYR A 164 10.44 15.13 -16.50
N LEU A 165 11.15 14.03 -16.80
CA LEU A 165 10.66 12.67 -16.60
C LEU A 165 10.60 12.34 -15.11
N GLU A 166 11.62 12.70 -14.33
CA GLU A 166 11.61 12.56 -12.87
C GLU A 166 10.38 13.24 -12.24
N ILE A 167 10.12 14.51 -12.61
CA ILE A 167 8.95 15.26 -12.14
C ILE A 167 7.66 14.55 -12.53
N ALA A 168 7.55 14.09 -13.77
CA ALA A 168 6.36 13.42 -14.25
C ALA A 168 6.13 12.08 -13.53
N THR A 169 7.18 11.29 -13.32
CA THR A 169 7.15 10.02 -12.56
C THR A 169 6.71 10.25 -11.12
N ILE A 170 7.29 11.24 -10.42
CA ILE A 170 6.90 11.58 -9.04
C ILE A 170 5.41 11.95 -8.97
N ARG A 171 4.93 12.77 -9.91
CA ARG A 171 3.52 13.19 -9.95
C ARG A 171 2.58 12.02 -10.24
N ALA A 172 2.94 11.14 -11.18
CA ALA A 172 2.16 9.96 -11.53
C ALA A 172 2.03 9.01 -10.33
N PHE A 173 3.14 8.68 -9.67
CA PHE A 173 3.14 7.84 -8.46
C PHE A 173 2.38 8.48 -7.30
N ASN A 174 2.50 9.80 -7.09
CA ASN A 174 1.74 10.48 -6.04
C ASN A 174 0.23 10.32 -6.26
N LYS A 175 -0.28 10.51 -7.49
CA LYS A 175 -1.70 10.29 -7.81
C LYS A 175 -2.12 8.85 -7.53
N LEU A 176 -1.33 7.88 -8.00
CA LEU A 176 -1.60 6.46 -7.78
C LEU A 176 -1.68 6.11 -6.28
N LEU A 177 -0.73 6.60 -5.49
CA LEU A 177 -0.66 6.32 -4.04
C LEU A 177 -1.84 6.93 -3.30
N TRP A 178 -2.33 8.11 -3.70
CA TRP A 178 -3.54 8.70 -3.14
C TRP A 178 -4.80 7.92 -3.49
N ILE A 179 -4.92 7.40 -4.72
CA ILE A 179 -6.02 6.49 -5.09
C ILE A 179 -5.95 5.21 -4.27
N GLN A 180 -4.76 4.62 -4.10
CA GLN A 180 -4.58 3.44 -3.26
C GLN A 180 -4.97 3.72 -1.80
N ASN A 181 -4.60 4.90 -1.29
CA ASN A 181 -4.95 5.32 0.06
C ASN A 181 -6.47 5.42 0.23
N ASP A 182 -7.21 5.99 -0.74
CA ASP A 182 -8.67 6.02 -0.71
C ASP A 182 -9.27 4.60 -0.71
N LEU A 183 -8.81 3.73 -1.61
CA LEU A 183 -9.29 2.34 -1.71
C LEU A 183 -8.99 1.52 -0.44
N ILE A 184 -7.96 1.90 0.32
CA ILE A 184 -7.73 1.33 1.65
C ILE A 184 -8.70 1.94 2.68
N ASN A 185 -8.78 3.27 2.75
CA ASN A 185 -9.56 4.01 3.74
C ASN A 185 -11.06 3.75 3.68
N ARG A 186 -11.61 3.47 2.49
CA ARG A 186 -13.03 3.10 2.34
C ARG A 186 -13.43 1.83 3.12
N HIS A 187 -12.46 0.99 3.50
CA HIS A 187 -12.76 -0.19 4.33
C HIS A 187 -12.75 0.10 5.82
N TYR A 188 -12.22 1.25 6.24
CA TYR A 188 -12.21 1.72 7.63
C TYR A 188 -13.40 2.62 7.96
N SER A 189 -13.99 3.24 6.95
CA SER A 189 -15.23 4.00 7.09
C SER A 189 -16.41 3.02 7.17
N ASN A 190 -17.33 3.29 8.10
CA ASN A 190 -18.56 2.51 8.28
C ASN A 190 -19.62 2.94 7.26
#